data_AF-A0A9D9RNC9-F1
#
_entry.id   AF-A0A9D9RNC9-F1
#
_cell.length_a   1.000
_cell.length_b   1.000
_cell.length_c   1.000
_cell.angle_alpha   90.00
_cell.angle_beta   90.00
_cell.angle_gamma   90.00
#
_symmetry.space_group_name_H-M   'P 1'
#
loop_
_entity.id
_entity.type
_entity.pdbx_description
1 polymer ?
#
loop_
_entity_poly.entity_id
_entity_poly.type
_entity_poly.pdbx_seq_one_letter_code
_entity_poly.pdbx_strand_id
1 'polypeptide(L)' 'REAVDEDPELKGLPLTDERVKAKVEQQVREINRKLVTYKAVRSVVLRDEEFPKTTARKIKRQY' A
#
# COMPACT_ATOMS: atom_id res chain seq x y z
N ARG A 1 8.90 -3.42 5.99
CA ARG A 1 8.69 -4.65 6.78
C ARG A 1 8.18 -4.30 8.18
N GLU A 2 8.77 -3.32 8.88
CA GLU A 2 8.37 -2.88 10.23
C GLU A 2 6.84 -2.78 10.50
N ALA A 3 6.06 -2.09 9.69
CA ALA A 3 4.62 -1.88 10.00
C ALA A 3 3.72 -3.13 9.82
N VAL A 4 4.15 -4.16 9.08
CA VAL A 4 3.37 -5.40 8.87
C VAL A 4 3.78 -6.47 9.90
N ASP A 5 4.99 -6.34 10.46
CA ASP A 5 5.53 -7.28 11.45
C ASP A 5 5.01 -7.04 12.88
N GLU A 6 4.39 -5.87 13.15
CA GLU A 6 3.79 -5.52 14.45
C GLU A 6 2.38 -6.08 14.67
N ASP A 7 1.60 -6.32 13.60
CA ASP A 7 0.25 -6.89 13.71
C ASP A 7 0.32 -8.43 13.75
N PRO A 8 -0.08 -9.09 14.86
CA PRO A 8 0.09 -10.55 15.04
C PRO A 8 -0.74 -11.39 14.05
N GLU A 9 -1.77 -10.84 13.43
CA GLU A 9 -2.65 -11.53 12.47
C GLU A 9 -2.15 -11.50 11.02
N LEU A 10 -1.22 -10.58 10.69
CA LEU A 10 -0.71 -10.36 9.33
C LEU A 10 0.73 -10.86 9.15
N LYS A 11 1.35 -11.32 10.23
CA LYS A 11 2.74 -11.75 10.27
C LYS A 11 2.94 -13.02 9.44
N GLY A 12 3.61 -12.87 8.29
CA GLY A 12 4.00 -13.98 7.42
C GLY A 12 3.06 -14.27 6.25
N LEU A 13 1.98 -13.49 6.08
CA LEU A 13 1.14 -13.61 4.87
C LEU A 13 1.78 -12.90 3.67
N PRO A 14 1.57 -13.41 2.43
CA PRO A 14 2.02 -12.72 1.23
C PRO A 14 1.33 -11.36 1.10
N LEU A 15 2.02 -10.34 0.54
CA LEU A 15 1.45 -8.99 0.43
C LEU A 15 0.27 -8.93 -0.53
N THR A 16 0.13 -9.95 -1.36
CA THR A 16 -0.99 -10.19 -2.28
C THR A 16 -2.24 -10.76 -1.60
N ASP A 17 -2.19 -11.10 -0.31
CA ASP A 17 -3.34 -11.64 0.43
C ASP A 17 -4.49 -10.61 0.54
N GLU A 18 -5.72 -11.11 0.43
CA GLU A 18 -6.95 -10.31 0.53
C GLU A 18 -7.09 -9.63 1.89
N ARG A 19 -6.59 -10.23 2.97
CA ARG A 19 -6.64 -9.67 4.33
C ARG A 19 -5.77 -8.42 4.44
N VAL A 20 -4.56 -8.48 3.88
CA VAL A 20 -3.63 -7.33 3.81
C VAL A 20 -4.27 -6.21 3.00
N LYS A 21 -4.84 -6.55 1.84
CA LYS A 21 -5.53 -5.59 0.98
C LYS A 21 -6.70 -4.91 1.70
N ALA A 22 -7.55 -5.67 2.39
CA ALA A 22 -8.69 -5.14 3.12
C ALA A 22 -8.27 -4.14 4.22
N LYS A 23 -7.20 -4.44 4.96
CA LYS A 23 -6.65 -3.55 6.00
C LYS A 23 -6.13 -2.24 5.40
N VAL A 24 -5.38 -2.32 4.30
CA VAL A 24 -4.87 -1.15 3.58
C VAL A 24 -6.02 -0.29 3.05
N GLU A 25 -7.05 -0.91 2.45
CA GLU A 25 -8.22 -0.19 1.97
C GLU A 25 -8.97 0.54 3.09
N GLN A 26 -9.08 -0.05 4.28
CA GLN A 26 -9.70 0.59 5.43
C GLN A 26 -8.95 1.88 5.82
N GLN A 27 -7.63 1.82 5.95
CA GLN A 27 -6.82 3.01 6.25
C GLN A 27 -6.90 4.06 5.15
N VAL A 28 -6.87 3.65 3.88
CA VAL A 28 -7.02 4.55 2.74
C VAL A 28 -8.38 5.25 2.76
N ARG A 29 -9.47 4.57 3.12
CA ARG A 29 -10.79 5.18 3.28
C ARG A 29 -10.81 6.23 4.38
N GLU A 30 -10.16 5.98 5.52
CA GLU A 30 -10.04 6.96 6.61
C GLU A 30 -9.28 8.22 6.17
N ILE A 31 -8.20 8.04 5.40
CA ILE A 31 -7.43 9.16 4.83
C ILE A 31 -8.27 9.92 3.80
N ASN A 32 -8.97 9.21 2.91
CA ASN A 32 -9.82 9.82 1.90
C ASN A 32 -10.91 10.71 2.50
N ARG A 33 -11.43 10.39 3.71
CA ARG A 33 -12.40 11.26 4.42
C ARG A 33 -11.84 12.63 4.78
N LYS A 34 -10.51 12.77 4.89
CA LYS A 34 -9.81 14.04 5.19
C LYS A 34 -9.42 14.80 3.91
N LEU A 35 -9.61 14.21 2.73
CA LEU A 35 -9.18 14.77 1.45
C LEU A 35 -10.38 15.30 0.65
N VAL A 36 -10.09 16.25 -0.25
CA VAL A 36 -11.08 16.72 -1.24
C VAL A 36 -11.33 15.61 -2.26
N THR A 37 -12.58 15.46 -2.71
CA THR A 37 -13.05 14.34 -3.55
C THR A 37 -12.17 14.04 -4.77
N TYR A 38 -11.65 15.05 -5.45
CA TYR A 38 -10.83 14.85 -6.65
C TYR A 38 -9.44 14.27 -6.36
N LYS A 39 -8.94 14.39 -5.11
CA LYS A 39 -7.67 13.79 -4.66
C LYS A 39 -7.85 12.43 -3.98
N ALA A 40 -9.09 11.95 -3.83
CA ALA A 40 -9.35 10.69 -3.18
C ALA A 40 -8.75 9.52 -3.99
N VAL A 41 -8.05 8.62 -3.28
CA VAL A 41 -7.48 7.41 -3.87
C VAL A 41 -8.62 6.45 -4.20
N ARG A 42 -8.75 6.06 -5.48
CA ARG A 42 -9.85 5.19 -5.95
C ARG A 42 -9.57 3.70 -5.79
N SER A 43 -8.34 3.28 -6.01
CA SER A 43 -7.95 1.87 -6.00
C SER A 43 -6.49 1.71 -5.59
N VAL A 44 -6.18 0.62 -4.89
CA VAL A 44 -4.83 0.25 -4.49
C VAL A 44 -4.50 -1.13 -5.03
N VAL A 45 -3.30 -1.29 -5.55
CA VAL A 45 -2.77 -2.57 -6.05
C VAL A 45 -1.51 -2.89 -5.28
N LEU A 46 -1.45 -4.06 -4.68
CA LEU A 46 -0.29 -4.59 -3.97
C LEU A 46 0.50 -5.51 -4.91
N ARG A 47 1.81 -5.52 -4.75
CA ARG A 47 2.75 -6.36 -5.52
C ARG A 47 3.84 -6.85 -4.58
N ASP A 48 4.29 -8.08 -4.80
CA ASP A 48 5.41 -8.67 -4.05
C ASP A 48 6.78 -8.24 -4.63
N GLU A 49 6.81 -7.76 -5.88
CA GLU A 49 8.02 -7.30 -6.56
C GLU A 49 8.37 -5.83 -6.25
N GLU A 50 9.67 -5.54 -6.17
CA GLU A 50 10.19 -4.20 -5.93
C GLU A 50 10.01 -3.29 -7.17
N PHE A 51 9.64 -2.03 -6.95
CA PHE A 51 9.51 -1.06 -8.04
C PHE A 51 10.89 -0.71 -8.66
N PRO A 52 10.96 -0.46 -9.98
CA PRO A 52 12.18 0.00 -10.61
C PRO A 52 12.62 1.33 -10.01
N LYS A 53 13.87 1.41 -9.54
CA LYS A 53 14.43 2.60 -8.88
C LYS A 53 15.47 3.31 -9.73
N THR A 54 15.67 4.61 -9.47
CA THR A 54 16.82 5.37 -9.98
C THR A 54 18.09 4.97 -9.23
N THR A 55 19.25 5.43 -9.71
CA THR A 55 20.53 5.29 -8.99
C THR A 55 20.46 5.91 -7.59
N ALA A 56 19.68 6.98 -7.42
CA ALA A 56 19.37 7.60 -6.14
C ALA A 56 18.27 6.87 -5.32
N ARG A 57 17.91 5.63 -5.68
CA ARG A 57 16.90 4.78 -5.02
C ARG A 57 15.47 5.32 -4.99
N LYS A 58 15.15 6.34 -5.79
CA LYS A 58 13.77 6.86 -5.95
C LYS A 58 12.99 5.96 -6.88
N ILE A 59 11.70 5.73 -6.60
CA ILE A 59 10.80 4.98 -7.50
C ILE A 59 10.72 5.72 -8.84
N LYS A 60 11.02 5.02 -9.94
CA LYS A 60 10.84 5.54 -11.30
C LYS A 60 9.35 5.56 -11.65
N ARG A 61 8.89 6.71 -12.16
CA ARG A 61 7.56 6.86 -12.73
C ARG A 61 7.64 6.45 -14.19
N GLN A 62 6.83 5.48 -14.60
CA GLN A 62 6.62 5.18 -16.02
C GLN A 62 5.68 6.25 -16.55
N TYR A 63 6.12 7.00 -17.56
CA TYR A 63 5.29 7.98 -18.29
C TYR A 63 4.80 7.34 -19.59
#